data_AF-A0A9E6B7J6-F1
#
_entry.id   AF-A0A9E6B7J6-F1
#
_cell.length_a   1.000
_cell.length_b   1.000
_cell.length_c   1.000
_cell.angle_alpha   90.00
_cell.angle_beta   90.00
_cell.angle_gamma   90.00
#
_symmetry.space_group_name_H-M   'P 1'
#
loop_
_entity.id
_entity.type
_entity.pdbx_description
1 polymer ?
#
loop_
_entity_poly.entity_id
_entity_poly.type
_entity_poly.pdbx_seq_one_letter_code
_entity_poly.pdbx_strand_id
1 'polypeptide(L)'
;MATSGARFLKLCGAETLDVSAHALSRLHARAGLDLSGEEALALFLGAVLVPRDELFARGYRPACARRRARGVVSWYFRLEAGATELLAVIARRGDGPLTWVTTYARNAQNDLLSVRR
;
A
#
# COMPACT_ATOMS: atom_id res chain seq x y z
N MET A 1 11.57 13.06 8.23
CA MET A 1 10.22 12.63 8.70
C MET A 1 9.60 11.75 7.64
N ALA A 2 9.02 10.61 8.03
CA ALA A 2 8.33 9.74 7.07
C ALA A 2 6.97 10.37 6.67
N THR A 3 6.55 10.19 5.41
CA THR A 3 5.28 10.72 4.91
C THR A 3 4.14 9.79 5.30
N SER A 4 3.23 10.22 6.18
CA SER A 4 2.04 9.46 6.51
C SER A 4 1.01 9.46 5.38
N GLY A 5 0.03 8.55 5.41
CA GLY A 5 -1.10 8.53 4.47
C GLY A 5 -1.88 9.83 4.50
N ALA A 6 -2.16 10.38 5.68
CA ALA A 6 -2.81 11.69 5.81
C ALA A 6 -2.01 12.82 5.13
N ARG A 7 -0.69 12.88 5.36
CA ARG A 7 0.17 13.87 4.69
C ARG A 7 0.22 13.65 3.19
N PHE A 8 0.22 12.40 2.74
CA PHE A 8 0.22 12.05 1.33
C PHE A 8 -1.04 12.53 0.60
N LEU A 9 -2.23 12.32 1.17
CA LEU A 9 -3.49 12.80 0.59
C LEU A 9 -3.47 14.33 0.43
N LYS A 10 -3.05 15.05 1.48
CA LYS A 10 -2.89 16.50 1.44
C LYS A 10 -1.92 16.96 0.34
N LEU A 11 -0.78 16.28 0.18
CA LEU A 11 0.20 16.59 -0.87
C LEU A 11 -0.32 16.31 -2.28
N CYS A 12 -1.23 15.34 -2.41
CA CYS A 12 -1.87 15.01 -3.67
C CYS A 12 -3.11 15.87 -3.98
N GLY A 13 -3.51 16.77 -3.08
CA GLY A 13 -4.76 17.53 -3.20
C GLY A 13 -6.01 16.64 -3.18
N ALA A 14 -5.92 15.46 -2.57
CA ALA A 14 -7.01 14.50 -2.50
C ALA A 14 -7.64 14.54 -1.10
N GLU A 15 -8.97 14.60 -1.05
CA GLU A 15 -9.73 14.52 0.21
C GLU A 15 -10.07 13.06 0.56
N THR A 16 -10.16 12.20 -0.45
CA THR A 16 -10.57 10.80 -0.32
C THR A 16 -9.57 9.85 -0.97
N LEU A 17 -9.68 8.59 -0.59
CA LEU A 17 -8.97 7.47 -1.19
C LEU A 17 -9.98 6.35 -1.42
N ASP A 18 -10.14 5.94 -2.68
CA ASP A 18 -11.04 4.85 -3.01
C ASP A 18 -10.42 3.52 -2.58
N VAL A 19 -11.06 2.80 -1.67
CA VAL A 19 -10.59 1.48 -1.24
C VAL A 19 -11.27 0.41 -2.08
N SER A 20 -10.49 -0.26 -2.94
CA SER A 20 -11.06 -1.31 -3.80
C SER A 20 -11.54 -2.52 -2.99
N ALA A 21 -12.60 -3.19 -3.45
CA ALA A 21 -13.05 -4.46 -2.87
C ALA A 21 -11.94 -5.52 -2.83
N HIS A 22 -11.02 -5.50 -3.81
CA HIS A 22 -9.85 -6.36 -3.81
C HIS A 22 -8.89 -6.05 -2.66
N ALA A 23 -8.65 -4.77 -2.33
CA ALA A 23 -7.83 -4.39 -1.19
C ALA A 23 -8.48 -4.82 0.14
N LEU A 24 -9.78 -4.63 0.30
CA LEU A 24 -10.54 -5.08 1.48
C LEU A 24 -10.48 -6.61 1.66
N SER A 25 -10.74 -7.36 0.58
CA SER A 25 -10.61 -8.82 0.57
C SER A 25 -9.20 -9.28 0.98
N ARG A 26 -8.16 -8.55 0.58
CA ARG A 26 -6.77 -8.86 0.97
C ARG A 26 -6.48 -8.50 2.43
N LEU A 27 -7.06 -7.44 2.98
CA LEU A 27 -6.97 -7.13 4.41
C LEU A 27 -7.58 -8.25 5.24
N HIS A 28 -8.78 -8.70 4.86
CA HIS A 28 -9.43 -9.85 5.51
C HIS A 28 -8.58 -11.12 5.40
N ALA A 29 -8.16 -11.50 4.20
CA ALA A 29 -7.40 -12.73 3.99
C ALA A 29 -6.01 -12.75 4.65
N ARG A 30 -5.43 -11.59 4.99
CA ARG A 30 -4.06 -11.48 5.51
C ARG A 30 -3.97 -11.12 6.98
N ALA A 31 -4.93 -10.35 7.48
CA ALA A 31 -4.95 -9.91 8.87
C ALA A 31 -6.22 -10.32 9.62
N GLY A 32 -7.16 -11.03 8.97
CA GLY A 32 -8.43 -11.42 9.57
C GLY A 32 -9.36 -10.24 9.83
N LEU A 33 -9.08 -9.06 9.26
CA LEU A 33 -9.86 -7.85 9.49
C LEU A 33 -10.97 -7.73 8.45
N ASP A 34 -12.22 -7.80 8.90
CA ASP A 34 -13.38 -7.43 8.09
C ASP A 34 -13.64 -5.94 8.28
N LEU A 35 -13.24 -5.14 7.30
CA LEU A 35 -13.27 -3.68 7.37
C LEU A 35 -14.15 -3.13 6.26
N SER A 36 -14.93 -2.12 6.61
CA SER A 36 -15.54 -1.20 5.67
C SER A 36 -14.47 -0.34 4.96
N GLY A 37 -14.86 0.31 3.86
CA GLY A 37 -13.98 1.26 3.16
C GLY A 37 -13.53 2.42 4.04
N GLU A 38 -14.39 2.90 4.94
CA GLU A 38 -14.07 3.99 5.88
C GLU A 38 -13.06 3.56 6.95
N GLU A 39 -13.22 2.36 7.50
CA GLU A 39 -12.26 1.81 8.48
C GLU A 39 -10.90 1.54 7.83
N ALA A 40 -10.89 1.02 6.60
CA ALA A 40 -9.66 0.88 5.84
C ALA A 40 -9.01 2.24 5.55
N LEU A 41 -9.79 3.27 5.20
CA LEU A 41 -9.27 4.63 5.06
C LEU A 41 -8.63 5.13 6.37
N ALA A 42 -9.28 4.94 7.51
CA ALA A 42 -8.74 5.33 8.81
C ALA A 42 -7.39 4.65 9.09
N LEU A 43 -7.25 3.36 8.79
CA LEU A 43 -5.95 2.66 8.87
C LEU A 43 -4.91 3.28 7.93
N PHE A 44 -5.31 3.60 6.69
CA PHE A 44 -4.41 4.22 5.73
C PHE A 44 -3.87 5.57 6.18
N LEU A 45 -4.67 6.39 6.86
CA LEU A 45 -4.23 7.73 7.31
C LEU A 45 -2.99 7.67 8.22
N GLY A 46 -2.88 6.61 9.03
CA GLY A 46 -1.71 6.31 9.86
C GLY A 46 -0.58 5.57 9.16
N ALA A 47 -0.79 5.09 7.94
CA ALA A 47 0.20 4.32 7.19
C ALA A 47 1.41 5.18 6.79
N VAL A 48 2.58 4.57 6.66
CA VAL A 48 3.84 5.25 6.40
C VAL A 48 4.35 4.91 4.99
N LEU A 49 4.63 5.94 4.19
CA LEU A 49 5.21 5.77 2.86
C LEU A 49 6.56 5.06 2.94
N VAL A 50 6.70 3.98 2.18
CA VAL A 50 7.92 3.16 2.11
C VAL A 50 8.71 3.53 0.86
N PRO A 51 9.95 4.02 0.99
CA PRO A 51 10.83 4.26 -0.15
C PRO A 51 11.08 2.98 -0.96
N ARG A 52 11.31 3.15 -2.26
CA ARG A 52 11.50 2.02 -3.18
C ARG A 52 12.65 1.10 -2.75
N ASP A 53 13.76 1.67 -2.29
CA ASP A 53 14.93 0.90 -1.89
C ASP A 53 14.65 0.04 -0.64
N GLU A 54 13.84 0.56 0.29
CA GLU A 54 13.38 -0.18 1.46
C GLU A 54 12.44 -1.33 1.05
N LEU A 55 11.54 -1.13 0.08
CA LEU A 55 10.71 -2.22 -0.45
C LEU A 55 11.57 -3.36 -0.99
N PHE A 56 12.62 -3.04 -1.76
CA PHE A 56 13.52 -4.06 -2.30
C PHE A 56 14.32 -4.78 -1.22
N ALA A 57 14.82 -4.04 -0.23
CA ALA A 57 15.53 -4.59 0.92
C ALA A 57 14.65 -5.57 1.72
N ARG A 58 13.35 -5.27 1.84
CA ARG A 58 12.34 -6.15 2.45
C ARG A 58 11.86 -7.30 1.54
N GLY A 59 12.51 -7.50 0.40
CA GLY A 59 12.18 -8.60 -0.52
C GLY A 59 10.90 -8.38 -1.34
N TYR A 60 10.27 -7.20 -1.28
CA TYR A 60 9.15 -6.88 -2.16
C TYR A 60 9.68 -6.64 -3.59
N ARG A 61 8.90 -7.08 -4.58
CA ARG A 61 9.18 -6.87 -6.01
C ARG A 61 8.00 -6.15 -6.67
N PRO A 62 7.86 -4.84 -6.41
CA PRO A 62 6.73 -4.07 -6.90
C PRO A 62 6.77 -3.93 -8.43
N ALA A 63 5.62 -4.09 -9.07
CA ALA A 63 5.48 -3.97 -10.53
C ALA A 63 5.43 -2.50 -11.03
N CYS A 64 6.23 -1.61 -10.43
CA CYS A 64 6.20 -0.16 -10.71
C CYS A 64 6.44 0.16 -12.18
N ALA A 65 7.43 -0.47 -12.81
CA ALA A 65 7.77 -0.22 -14.21
C ALA A 65 6.59 -0.56 -15.14
N ARG A 66 5.95 -1.72 -14.91
CA ARG A 66 4.79 -2.18 -15.66
C ARG A 66 3.57 -1.28 -15.47
N ARG A 67 3.35 -0.75 -14.26
CA ARG A 67 2.26 0.22 -14.02
C ARG A 67 2.52 1.56 -14.69
N ARG A 68 3.76 2.06 -14.59
CA ARG A 68 4.16 3.32 -15.24
C ARG A 68 4.00 3.26 -16.76
N ALA A 69 4.37 2.13 -17.38
CA ALA A 69 4.16 1.90 -18.82
C ALA A 69 2.67 1.97 -19.25
N ARG A 70 1.74 1.81 -18.30
CA ARG A 70 0.29 1.93 -18.50
C ARG A 70 -0.27 3.28 -18.03
N GLY A 71 0.58 4.27 -17.79
CA GLY A 71 0.17 5.59 -17.26
C GLY A 71 -0.29 5.56 -15.80
N VAL A 72 0.08 4.52 -15.04
CA VAL A 72 -0.30 4.36 -13.63
C VAL A 72 0.89 4.65 -12.73
N VAL A 73 0.75 5.66 -11.88
CA VAL A 73 1.69 5.94 -10.79
C VAL A 73 1.25 5.14 -9.57
N SER A 74 2.19 4.59 -8.81
CA SER A 74 1.87 3.85 -7.60
C SER A 74 2.84 4.14 -6.46
N TRP A 75 2.31 4.19 -5.26
CA TRP A 75 2.98 4.39 -3.98
C TRP A 75 2.70 3.23 -3.05
N TYR A 76 3.57 3.06 -2.07
CA TYR A 76 3.56 1.89 -1.19
C TYR A 76 3.62 2.36 0.24
N PHE A 77 2.66 1.92 1.04
CA PHE A 77 2.53 2.35 2.42
C PHE A 77 2.56 1.14 3.34
N ARG A 78 3.36 1.22 4.40
CA ARG A 78 3.37 0.25 5.47
C ARG A 78 2.31 0.62 6.49
N LEU A 79 1.51 -0.34 6.89
CA LEU A 79 0.55 -0.20 7.97
C LEU A 79 0.55 -1.46 8.83
N GLU A 80 0.23 -1.28 10.11
CA GLU A 80 0.08 -2.39 11.04
C GLU A 80 -1.41 -2.74 11.16
N ALA A 81 -1.73 -4.01 11.01
CA ALA A 81 -3.06 -4.56 11.15
C ALA A 81 -3.01 -5.66 12.23
N GLY A 82 -3.22 -5.26 13.49
CA GLY A 82 -2.98 -6.12 14.64
C GLY A 82 -1.49 -6.46 14.77
N ALA A 83 -1.14 -7.75 14.71
CA ALA A 83 0.24 -8.23 14.75
C ALA A 83 0.88 -8.38 13.36
N THR A 84 0.17 -8.00 12.29
CA THR A 84 0.60 -8.23 10.90
C THR A 84 1.03 -6.91 10.25
N GLU A 85 2.30 -6.85 9.85
CA GLU A 85 2.81 -5.79 8.97
C GLU A 85 2.25 -6.01 7.55
N LEU A 86 1.56 -4.99 7.02
CA LEU A 86 0.99 -4.98 5.68
C LEU A 86 1.56 -3.86 4.83
N LEU A 87 1.48 -4.07 3.52
CA LEU A 87 1.93 -3.14 2.51
C LEU A 87 0.79 -2.80 1.56
N ALA A 88 0.19 -1.63 1.77
CA ALA A 88 -0.84 -1.05 0.93
C ALA A 88 -0.22 -0.50 -0.36
N VAL A 89 -0.88 -0.78 -1.49
CA VAL A 89 -0.51 -0.22 -2.78
C VAL A 89 -1.55 0.80 -3.19
N ILE A 90 -1.14 2.07 -3.21
CA ILE A 90 -1.95 3.17 -3.69
C ILE A 90 -1.56 3.46 -5.13
N ALA A 91 -2.53 3.68 -6.00
CA ALA A 91 -2.29 3.97 -7.40
C ALA A 91 -3.17 5.11 -7.89
N ARG A 92 -2.69 5.79 -8.93
CA ARG A 92 -3.43 6.80 -9.69
C ARG A 92 -3.17 6.62 -11.17
N ARG A 93 -4.22 6.71 -11.99
CA ARG A 93 -4.11 6.72 -13.45
C ARG A 93 -4.42 8.12 -13.96
N GLY A 94 -3.46 8.79 -14.61
CA GLY A 94 -3.60 10.19 -15.00
C GLY A 94 -4.00 11.07 -13.82
N ASP A 95 -5.04 11.88 -14.04
CA ASP A 95 -5.66 12.76 -13.03
C ASP A 95 -6.88 12.14 -12.34
N GLY A 96 -7.06 10.82 -12.50
CA GLY A 96 -8.13 10.08 -11.82
C GLY A 96 -7.94 10.02 -10.29
N PRO A 97 -8.90 9.41 -9.58
CA PRO A 97 -8.85 9.30 -8.14
C PRO A 97 -7.65 8.47 -7.67
N LEU A 98 -7.22 8.71 -6.43
CA LEU A 98 -6.32 7.81 -5.74
C LEU A 98 -7.11 6.57 -5.34
N THR A 99 -6.54 5.39 -5.61
CA THR A 99 -7.16 4.12 -5.28
C THR A 99 -6.19 3.23 -4.51
N TRP A 100 -6.64 2.66 -3.40
CA TRP A 100 -5.98 1.53 -2.76
C TRP A 100 -6.34 0.25 -3.53
N VAL A 101 -5.40 -0.20 -4.36
CA VAL A 101 -5.65 -1.26 -5.35
C VAL A 101 -5.38 -2.67 -4.84
N THR A 102 -4.49 -2.85 -3.86
CA THR A 102 -4.21 -4.17 -3.26
C THR A 102 -3.40 -4.03 -1.97
N THR A 103 -3.30 -5.14 -1.24
CA THR A 103 -2.51 -5.25 -0.01
C THR A 103 -1.63 -6.51 -0.07
N TYR A 104 -0.34 -6.31 0.22
CA TYR A 104 0.62 -7.38 0.44
C TYR A 104 0.83 -7.59 1.94
N ALA A 105 1.07 -8.83 2.32
CA ALA A 105 1.61 -9.16 3.62
C ALA A 105 3.00 -9.74 3.41
N ARG A 106 3.85 -9.60 4.42
CA ARG A 106 5.14 -10.29 4.43
C ARG A 106 4.91 -11.80 4.37
N ASN A 107 5.69 -12.50 3.55
CA ASN A 107 5.63 -13.96 3.44
C ASN A 107 7.04 -14.56 3.33
N ALA A 108 7.14 -15.89 3.39
CA ALA A 108 8.41 -16.61 3.31
C ALA A 108 9.22 -16.29 2.05
N GLN A 109 8.57 -15.97 0.93
CA GLN A 109 9.25 -15.52 -0.29
C GLN A 109 9.89 -14.15 -0.12
N ASN A 110 9.21 -13.19 0.52
CA ASN A 110 9.78 -11.90 0.86
C ASN A 110 10.97 -12.05 1.80
N ASP A 111 10.88 -12.94 2.79
CA ASP A 111 11.98 -13.19 3.72
C ASP A 111 13.21 -13.78 3.02
N LEU A 112 13.02 -14.80 2.18
CA LEU A 112 14.11 -15.38 1.38
C LEU A 112 14.79 -14.36 0.46
N LEU A 113 14.02 -13.40 -0.09
CA LEU A 113 14.55 -12.35 -0.96
C LEU A 113 15.18 -11.19 -0.19
N SER A 114 14.92 -11.05 1.11
CA SER A 114 15.53 -10.04 1.98
C SER A 114 16.93 -10.44 2.47
N VAL A 115 17.20 -11.75 2.59
CA VAL A 115 18.46 -12.30 3.12
C VAL A 115 19.56 -12.42 2.05
N ARG A 116 19.23 -12.41 0.76
CA ARG A 116 20.20 -12.57 -0.35
C ARG A 116 20.96 -11.28 -0.72
N ARG A 117 21.41 -10.49 0.26
CA ARG A 117 22.29 -9.33 0.02
C ARG A 117 23.70 -9.59 0.53
#